data_AF-A0A819HPD2-F1
#
_entry.id   AF-A0A819HPD2-F1
#
_cell.length_a   1.000
_cell.length_b   1.000
_cell.length_c   1.000
_cell.angle_alpha   90.00
_cell.angle_beta   90.00
_cell.angle_gamma   90.00
#
_symmetry.space_group_name_H-M   'P 1'
#
loop_
_entity.id
_entity.type
_entity.pdbx_description
1 polymer ?
#
loop_
_entity_poly.entity_id
_entity_poly.type
_entity_poly.pdbx_seq_one_letter_code
_entity_poly.pdbx_strand_id
1 'polypeptide(L)'
;YQHSSIMEKKVKHQNKKRRVKKKHNDTLIDETKITIYDEITNDSQQNREENIDQRQETITINNTNKMIDNGSSRIPMYAEADIEEIKSDIRNDINDFEKSVNPICGYVEEPLLPLVEACAPLNDILHDLSKYVEMALKETPEKPPDNLTIDESAAIRLYTIEWEKPHRSLYSMLNYTLKTGTQEDVRPYFKYLRLFITGLVKLPCLPPLTVWRGVTKNLSAEFPPGTLVTWWSFSSCTTSLTVLENNMYLGTSGDRTLFSVEVINGRSINAHSHFVTEDEVLLLPGTHMVVQSQVSPAPELYIIHLKQLIPEEVLLEPPFEGIANVFDYLFYIKKYFYV
;
A
#
# COMPACT_ATOMS: atom_id res chain seq x y z
N TYR A 1 -35.79 19.36 59.56
CA TYR A 1 -36.61 18.13 59.45
C TYR A 1 -35.86 17.17 58.54
N GLN A 2 -34.90 16.38 59.06
CA GLN A 2 -35.04 14.99 59.56
C GLN A 2 -35.51 14.03 58.45
N HIS A 3 -34.85 12.91 58.10
CA HIS A 3 -34.03 11.93 58.85
C HIS A 3 -33.17 11.11 57.84
N SER A 4 -31.87 10.88 58.10
CA SER A 4 -31.26 9.63 58.63
C SER A 4 -30.90 8.61 57.51
N SER A 5 -29.77 7.89 57.44
CA SER A 5 -28.76 7.53 58.44
C SER A 5 -27.49 6.90 57.79
N ILE A 6 -26.29 7.27 58.30
CA ILE A 6 -25.20 6.39 58.84
C ILE A 6 -24.53 5.38 57.85
N MET A 7 -23.21 5.47 57.55
CA MET A 7 -22.07 5.07 58.40
C MET A 7 -20.73 5.68 57.91
N GLU A 8 -20.03 6.38 58.79
CA GLU A 8 -18.56 6.56 58.78
C GLU A 8 -17.91 5.53 59.72
N LYS A 9 -16.75 4.95 59.36
CA LYS A 9 -15.70 4.59 60.33
C LYS A 9 -14.30 4.82 59.74
N LYS A 10 -13.62 5.84 60.28
CA LYS A 10 -12.15 6.02 60.28
C LYS A 10 -11.48 4.99 61.19
N VAL A 11 -10.29 4.50 60.84
CA VAL A 11 -9.15 4.36 61.78
C VAL A 11 -7.82 4.53 61.02
N LYS A 12 -6.94 5.35 61.62
CA LYS A 12 -5.58 5.71 61.21
C LYS A 12 -4.55 4.66 61.68
N HIS A 13 -3.37 4.72 61.04
CA HIS A 13 -2.00 4.67 61.62
C HIS A 13 -1.04 3.49 61.31
N GLN A 14 0.10 3.91 60.74
CA GLN A 14 1.51 3.52 61.00
C GLN A 14 2.21 2.41 60.18
N ASN A 15 3.08 2.88 59.28
CA ASN A 15 4.52 2.61 59.19
C ASN A 15 5.06 1.23 59.60
N LYS A 16 5.62 0.48 58.62
CA LYS A 16 6.84 -0.29 58.86
C LYS A 16 7.70 -0.47 57.59
N LYS A 17 8.89 0.14 57.64
CA LYS A 17 10.06 -0.10 56.79
C LYS A 17 10.38 -1.60 56.68
N ARG A 18 10.84 -2.06 55.50
CA ARG A 18 11.88 -3.11 55.41
C ARG A 18 12.66 -3.06 54.08
N ARG A 19 13.91 -2.60 54.20
CA ARG A 19 15.08 -2.84 53.33
C ARG A 19 15.55 -4.31 53.48
N VAL A 20 15.90 -4.99 52.39
CA VAL A 20 16.86 -6.13 52.33
C VAL A 20 17.47 -6.13 50.91
N LYS A 21 18.66 -5.55 50.69
CA LYS A 21 20.03 -6.12 50.63
C LYS A 21 20.41 -6.83 49.31
N LYS A 22 21.25 -6.11 48.55
CA LYS A 22 22.30 -6.60 47.63
C LYS A 22 23.18 -7.67 48.30
N LYS A 23 23.57 -8.70 47.56
CA LYS A 23 24.79 -9.49 47.82
C LYS A 23 25.47 -9.86 46.50
N HIS A 24 26.70 -9.37 46.33
CA HIS A 24 27.75 -9.97 45.51
C HIS A 24 28.09 -11.37 46.04
N ASN A 25 28.57 -12.23 45.15
CA ASN A 25 29.63 -13.19 45.42
C ASN A 25 30.39 -13.47 44.12
N ASP A 26 31.63 -12.96 44.07
CA ASP A 26 32.72 -13.53 43.28
C ASP A 26 33.16 -14.84 43.94
N THR A 27 33.56 -15.86 43.16
CA THR A 27 34.96 -16.37 43.12
C THR A 27 35.13 -17.65 42.25
N LEU A 28 36.13 -17.55 41.35
CA LEU A 28 37.25 -18.48 41.07
C LEU A 28 37.08 -19.77 40.21
N ILE A 29 37.70 -19.70 39.01
CA ILE A 29 38.80 -20.51 38.43
C ILE A 29 38.64 -22.04 38.26
N ASP A 30 38.78 -22.49 36.99
CA ASP A 30 39.75 -23.50 36.49
C ASP A 30 39.78 -23.40 34.95
N GLU A 31 40.72 -22.74 34.26
CA GLU A 31 42.11 -23.10 33.92
C GLU A 31 42.32 -24.47 33.21
N THR A 32 42.32 -24.43 31.86
CA THR A 32 43.27 -25.15 30.97
C THR A 32 43.09 -24.57 29.56
N LYS A 33 43.88 -23.56 29.16
CA LYS A 33 45.13 -23.64 28.36
C LYS A 33 45.00 -24.41 27.03
N ILE A 34 45.58 -24.03 25.89
CA ILE A 34 46.18 -22.82 25.28
C ILE A 34 46.76 -23.36 23.93
N THR A 35 46.64 -22.60 22.83
CA THR A 35 47.34 -22.76 21.50
C THR A 35 47.10 -24.07 20.72
N ILE A 36 47.01 -24.06 19.38
CA ILE A 36 48.11 -23.81 18.43
C ILE A 36 47.53 -23.24 17.11
N TYR A 37 48.10 -22.12 16.68
CA TYR A 37 48.17 -21.66 15.29
C TYR A 37 49.32 -22.40 14.59
N ASP A 38 49.20 -22.57 13.27
CA ASP A 38 50.21 -22.98 12.27
C ASP A 38 50.01 -24.39 11.67
N GLU A 39 50.32 -24.48 10.36
CA GLU A 39 50.19 -25.61 9.41
C GLU A 39 48.83 -25.64 8.65
N ILE A 40 48.68 -25.32 7.36
CA ILE A 40 49.57 -25.42 6.20
C ILE A 40 49.16 -24.36 5.14
N THR A 41 50.06 -23.42 4.84
CA THR A 41 50.21 -22.86 3.50
C THR A 41 51.60 -23.25 3.01
N ASN A 42 51.62 -23.94 1.86
CA ASN A 42 52.68 -24.06 0.87
C ASN A 42 52.84 -25.52 0.44
N ASP A 43 52.22 -25.88 -0.68
CA ASP A 43 53.10 -26.26 -1.77
C ASP A 43 52.61 -25.70 -3.11
N SER A 44 53.53 -24.92 -3.67
CA SER A 44 53.60 -24.22 -4.95
C SER A 44 53.19 -25.09 -6.15
N GLN A 45 52.38 -24.56 -7.06
CA GLN A 45 52.85 -24.02 -8.35
C GLN A 45 53.89 -24.89 -9.10
N GLN A 46 53.46 -25.58 -10.16
CA GLN A 46 54.18 -25.54 -11.43
C GLN A 46 53.35 -26.01 -12.65
N ASN A 47 53.43 -25.17 -13.70
CA ASN A 47 53.16 -25.39 -15.13
C ASN A 47 51.68 -25.34 -15.58
N ARG A 48 51.16 -24.18 -16.01
CA ARG A 48 51.33 -23.45 -17.29
C ARG A 48 50.62 -24.09 -18.49
N GLU A 49 49.68 -23.30 -19.02
CA GLU A 49 49.40 -23.05 -20.45
C GLU A 49 49.05 -24.27 -21.32
N GLU A 50 47.78 -24.43 -21.67
CA GLU A 50 47.33 -24.62 -23.07
C GLU A 50 45.78 -24.71 -23.19
N ASN A 51 45.29 -24.19 -24.31
CA ASN A 51 43.93 -24.28 -24.89
C ASN A 51 42.81 -23.34 -24.42
N ILE A 52 42.78 -22.21 -25.12
CA ILE A 52 41.59 -21.50 -25.60
C ILE A 52 40.83 -22.40 -26.59
N ASP A 53 39.50 -22.20 -26.64
CA ASP A 53 38.51 -22.64 -27.62
C ASP A 53 37.80 -24.01 -27.44
N GLN A 54 36.48 -23.91 -27.64
CA GLN A 54 35.46 -24.96 -27.82
C GLN A 54 34.81 -25.56 -26.57
N ARG A 55 33.60 -25.08 -26.26
CA ARG A 55 32.36 -25.90 -26.29
C ARG A 55 31.13 -25.04 -25.97
N GLN A 56 30.41 -24.67 -27.03
CA GLN A 56 28.96 -24.54 -26.99
C GLN A 56 28.38 -25.95 -26.85
N GLU A 57 27.53 -26.19 -25.86
CA GLU A 57 26.55 -27.28 -25.91
C GLU A 57 25.42 -27.04 -24.89
N THR A 58 24.32 -26.50 -25.41
CA THR A 58 22.92 -26.90 -25.19
C THR A 58 22.61 -27.68 -23.90
N ILE A 59 21.91 -27.05 -22.96
CA ILE A 59 21.18 -27.76 -21.90
C ILE A 59 19.68 -27.65 -22.20
N THR A 60 19.15 -28.71 -22.79
CA THR A 60 17.72 -29.04 -22.85
C THR A 60 17.31 -29.58 -21.48
N ILE A 61 16.39 -28.92 -20.76
CA ILE A 61 15.72 -29.50 -19.60
C ILE A 61 14.27 -29.79 -19.97
N ASN A 62 14.00 -31.05 -20.31
CA ASN A 62 12.69 -31.65 -20.12
C ASN A 62 12.71 -32.40 -18.80
N ASN A 63 11.85 -32.03 -17.85
CA ASN A 63 11.33 -33.02 -16.91
C ASN A 63 9.87 -32.71 -16.55
N THR A 64 9.09 -33.75 -16.75
CA THR A 64 7.64 -33.90 -16.72
C THR A 64 7.00 -33.69 -15.35
N ASN A 65 5.83 -33.04 -15.41
CA ASN A 65 4.75 -32.93 -14.44
C ASN A 65 4.54 -34.15 -13.54
N LYS A 66 4.33 -33.89 -12.24
CA LYS A 66 3.54 -34.74 -11.35
C LYS A 66 2.32 -33.94 -10.89
N MET A 67 1.16 -34.42 -11.29
CA MET A 67 -0.17 -33.88 -10.94
C MET A 67 -0.39 -33.88 -9.43
N ILE A 68 -0.81 -32.73 -8.90
CA ILE A 68 -1.66 -32.64 -7.72
C ILE A 68 -2.82 -31.72 -8.12
N ASP A 69 -4.02 -32.25 -8.00
CA ASP A 69 -5.29 -31.64 -8.37
C ASP A 69 -5.97 -30.98 -7.16
N ASN A 70 -6.71 -29.92 -7.45
CA ASN A 70 -7.75 -29.22 -6.69
C ASN A 70 -7.41 -28.32 -5.48
N GLY A 71 -7.39 -27.02 -5.81
CA GLY A 71 -7.64 -25.89 -4.95
C GLY A 71 -7.31 -24.61 -5.71
N SER A 72 -8.24 -24.12 -6.55
CA SER A 72 -8.04 -22.93 -7.39
C SER A 72 -7.83 -21.67 -6.54
N SER A 73 -6.62 -21.48 -6.05
CA SER A 73 -6.12 -20.20 -5.57
C SER A 73 -5.50 -19.53 -6.79
N ARG A 74 -6.26 -18.63 -7.41
CA ARG A 74 -5.75 -17.79 -8.50
C ARG A 74 -4.71 -16.85 -7.89
N ILE A 75 -3.44 -17.07 -8.23
CA ILE A 75 -2.33 -16.21 -7.86
C ILE A 75 -2.43 -14.96 -8.73
N PRO A 76 -2.53 -13.75 -8.15
CA PRO A 76 -2.58 -12.53 -8.95
C PRO A 76 -1.20 -12.19 -9.53
N MET A 77 -1.17 -11.51 -10.68
CA MET A 77 -0.01 -11.40 -11.59
C MET A 77 0.45 -9.94 -11.87
N TYR A 78 0.50 -9.06 -10.86
CA TYR A 78 0.84 -7.63 -10.89
C TYR A 78 2.31 -7.19 -11.21
N ALA A 79 3.23 -8.06 -11.65
CA ALA A 79 4.67 -7.76 -11.49
C ALA A 79 5.39 -7.04 -12.64
N GLU A 80 4.82 -6.94 -13.85
CA GLU A 80 5.60 -6.46 -15.02
C GLU A 80 4.97 -5.29 -15.78
N ALA A 81 3.78 -4.82 -15.39
CA ALA A 81 3.21 -3.59 -15.96
C ALA A 81 4.10 -2.36 -15.69
N ASP A 82 4.94 -2.43 -14.66
CA ASP A 82 5.93 -1.40 -14.32
C ASP A 82 7.14 -1.39 -15.29
N ILE A 83 7.39 -2.43 -16.10
CA ILE A 83 8.64 -2.52 -16.90
C ILE A 83 8.64 -1.60 -18.14
N GLU A 84 7.49 -1.38 -18.76
CA GLU A 84 7.36 -0.44 -19.88
C GLU A 84 7.24 1.04 -19.41
N GLU A 85 6.83 1.25 -18.14
CA GLU A 85 6.80 2.56 -17.47
C GLU A 85 8.22 3.16 -17.28
N ILE A 86 9.25 2.30 -17.28
CA ILE A 86 10.64 2.65 -16.95
C ILE A 86 11.38 3.50 -18.02
N LYS A 87 10.91 3.57 -19.27
CA LYS A 87 11.67 4.26 -20.34
C LYS A 87 11.33 5.75 -20.51
N SER A 88 10.22 6.25 -19.98
CA SER A 88 9.76 7.64 -20.20
C SER A 88 10.13 8.64 -19.11
N ASP A 89 10.55 8.18 -17.92
CA ASP A 89 10.68 9.00 -16.70
C ASP A 89 11.90 9.96 -16.66
N ILE A 90 12.59 10.20 -17.77
CA ILE A 90 13.88 10.94 -17.76
C ILE A 90 13.74 12.47 -17.83
N ARG A 91 12.54 13.10 -17.88
CA ARG A 91 12.48 14.57 -18.12
C ARG A 91 11.59 15.48 -17.28
N ASN A 92 10.65 15.02 -16.45
CA ASN A 92 9.67 15.94 -15.86
C ASN A 92 9.81 16.22 -14.35
N ASP A 93 10.73 15.57 -13.64
CA ASP A 93 10.80 15.63 -12.17
C ASP A 93 11.44 16.89 -11.55
N ILE A 94 11.48 18.03 -12.26
CA ILE A 94 12.16 19.23 -11.74
C ILE A 94 11.22 20.41 -11.45
N ASN A 95 9.93 20.41 -11.81
CA ASN A 95 9.12 21.64 -11.65
C ASN A 95 7.69 21.54 -11.09
N ASP A 96 7.22 20.40 -10.56
CA ASP A 96 5.81 20.31 -10.10
C ASP A 96 5.56 20.73 -8.63
N PHE A 97 6.52 21.43 -8.02
CA PHE A 97 6.41 21.91 -6.64
C PHE A 97 5.74 23.28 -6.48
N GLU A 98 5.33 23.94 -7.57
CA GLU A 98 4.56 25.20 -7.50
C GLU A 98 3.30 25.16 -8.37
N LYS A 99 2.15 25.14 -7.68
CA LYS A 99 0.76 25.07 -8.20
C LYS A 99 0.37 23.76 -8.87
N SER A 100 0.35 22.69 -8.08
CA SER A 100 -0.42 21.50 -8.40
C SER A 100 -1.90 21.86 -8.49
N VAL A 101 -2.40 22.06 -9.72
CA VAL A 101 -3.83 22.07 -10.02
C VAL A 101 -4.34 20.69 -9.66
N ASN A 102 -5.41 20.61 -8.87
CA ASN A 102 -6.08 19.35 -8.57
C ASN A 102 -6.50 18.67 -9.89
N PRO A 103 -5.86 17.55 -10.30
CA PRO A 103 -6.05 16.96 -11.63
C PRO A 103 -7.46 16.39 -11.83
N ILE A 104 -8.19 16.18 -10.74
CA ILE A 104 -9.57 15.69 -10.76
C ILE A 104 -10.58 16.80 -10.48
N CYS A 105 -10.17 18.07 -10.37
CA CYS A 105 -11.13 19.18 -10.28
C CYS A 105 -12.13 19.12 -11.44
N GLY A 106 -13.43 19.17 -11.16
CA GLY A 106 -14.47 19.05 -12.19
C GLY A 106 -15.11 17.66 -12.32
N TYR A 107 -14.63 16.64 -11.60
CA TYR A 107 -15.20 15.29 -11.70
C TYR A 107 -16.58 15.17 -11.00
N VAL A 108 -16.86 16.02 -10.01
CA VAL A 108 -18.11 15.95 -9.24
C VAL A 108 -19.31 16.47 -10.04
N GLU A 109 -19.05 17.22 -11.09
CA GLU A 109 -20.02 17.83 -11.99
C GLU A 109 -20.52 16.83 -13.04
N GLU A 110 -19.82 15.70 -13.23
CA GLU A 110 -20.31 14.60 -14.04
C GLU A 110 -21.55 13.95 -13.40
N PRO A 111 -22.57 13.57 -14.19
CA PRO A 111 -23.70 12.83 -13.66
C PRO A 111 -23.25 11.48 -13.10
N LEU A 112 -23.94 11.01 -12.04
CA LEU A 112 -23.75 9.64 -11.56
C LEU A 112 -24.41 8.68 -12.56
N LEU A 113 -23.60 7.85 -13.21
CA LEU A 113 -24.02 6.95 -14.30
C LEU A 113 -23.79 5.47 -13.93
N PRO A 114 -24.53 4.53 -14.56
CA PRO A 114 -24.20 3.10 -14.50
C PRO A 114 -22.79 2.82 -15.04
N LEU A 115 -22.18 1.71 -14.62
CA LEU A 115 -20.77 1.39 -14.91
C LEU A 115 -20.45 1.42 -16.41
N VAL A 116 -21.33 0.82 -17.23
CA VAL A 116 -21.15 0.76 -18.69
C VAL A 116 -21.07 2.16 -19.31
N GLU A 117 -21.96 3.06 -18.89
CA GLU A 117 -22.00 4.44 -19.39
C GLU A 117 -20.85 5.28 -18.82
N ALA A 118 -20.48 5.06 -17.56
CA ALA A 118 -19.37 5.72 -16.89
C ALA A 118 -18.03 5.38 -17.55
N CYS A 119 -17.87 4.16 -18.06
CA CYS A 119 -16.68 3.68 -18.77
C CYS A 119 -16.67 4.04 -20.27
N ALA A 120 -17.79 4.49 -20.85
CA ALA A 120 -17.91 4.72 -22.29
C ALA A 120 -16.80 5.64 -22.89
N PRO A 121 -16.39 6.76 -22.24
CA PRO A 121 -15.30 7.59 -22.77
C PRO A 121 -13.92 6.92 -22.79
N LEU A 122 -13.76 5.79 -22.08
CA LEU A 122 -12.49 5.09 -21.94
C LEU A 122 -12.32 3.94 -22.95
N ASN A 123 -13.35 3.62 -23.74
CA ASN A 123 -13.32 2.49 -24.69
C ASN A 123 -12.21 2.61 -25.75
N ASP A 124 -11.88 3.84 -26.17
CA ASP A 124 -10.82 4.10 -27.16
C ASP A 124 -9.43 4.24 -26.50
N ILE A 125 -9.36 4.24 -25.17
CA ILE A 125 -8.13 4.40 -24.37
C ILE A 125 -7.67 3.06 -23.80
N LEU A 126 -8.62 2.24 -23.34
CA LEU A 126 -8.35 0.99 -22.63
C LEU A 126 -8.70 -0.22 -23.49
N HIS A 127 -7.72 -1.08 -23.70
CA HIS A 127 -7.87 -2.32 -24.45
C HIS A 127 -8.92 -3.25 -23.81
N ASP A 128 -9.84 -3.78 -24.63
CA ASP A 128 -10.88 -4.72 -24.24
C ASP A 128 -11.73 -4.28 -23.03
N LEU A 129 -11.87 -2.98 -22.77
CA LEU A 129 -12.55 -2.48 -21.57
C LEU A 129 -13.95 -3.09 -21.35
N SER A 130 -14.72 -3.27 -22.42
CA SER A 130 -16.06 -3.86 -22.34
C SER A 130 -16.07 -5.28 -21.75
N LYS A 131 -15.06 -6.11 -22.05
CA LYS A 131 -14.91 -7.46 -21.48
C LYS A 131 -14.71 -7.39 -19.96
N TYR A 132 -13.88 -6.47 -19.49
CA TYR A 132 -13.57 -6.33 -18.06
C TYR A 132 -14.72 -5.66 -17.28
N VAL A 133 -15.45 -4.72 -17.91
CA VAL A 133 -16.69 -4.17 -17.37
C VAL A 133 -17.74 -5.27 -17.17
N GLU A 134 -17.94 -6.14 -18.18
CA GLU A 134 -18.87 -7.27 -18.07
C GLU A 134 -18.44 -8.23 -16.95
N MET A 135 -17.14 -8.54 -16.86
CA MET A 135 -16.57 -9.37 -15.80
C MET A 135 -16.84 -8.78 -14.41
N ALA A 136 -16.56 -7.49 -14.23
CA ALA A 136 -16.77 -6.80 -12.95
C ALA A 136 -18.25 -6.80 -12.53
N LEU A 137 -19.18 -6.59 -13.47
CA LEU A 137 -20.62 -6.65 -13.18
C LEU A 137 -21.07 -8.07 -12.82
N LYS A 138 -20.63 -9.07 -13.60
CA LYS A 138 -21.02 -10.47 -13.40
C LYS A 138 -20.53 -11.04 -12.07
N GLU A 139 -19.34 -10.64 -11.63
CA GLU A 139 -18.74 -11.09 -10.37
C GLU A 139 -19.21 -10.27 -9.16
N THR A 140 -19.93 -9.17 -9.38
CA THR A 140 -20.54 -8.39 -8.31
C THR A 140 -21.84 -9.05 -7.85
N PRO A 141 -22.04 -9.28 -6.54
CA PRO A 141 -23.29 -9.87 -6.04
C PRO A 141 -24.50 -8.99 -6.37
N GLU A 142 -25.67 -9.61 -6.57
CA GLU A 142 -26.94 -8.87 -6.77
C GLU A 142 -27.28 -7.91 -5.62
N LYS A 143 -26.77 -8.22 -4.42
CA LYS A 143 -26.85 -7.37 -3.22
C LYS A 143 -25.45 -7.17 -2.67
N PRO A 144 -24.69 -6.19 -3.19
CA PRO A 144 -23.38 -5.87 -2.66
C PRO A 144 -23.48 -5.45 -1.18
N PRO A 145 -22.43 -5.70 -0.37
CA PRO A 145 -22.37 -5.21 1.00
C PRO A 145 -22.24 -3.68 1.05
N ASP A 146 -22.20 -3.13 2.26
CA ASP A 146 -21.90 -1.71 2.53
C ASP A 146 -22.88 -0.70 1.90
N ASN A 147 -24.09 -1.16 1.59
CA ASN A 147 -25.15 -0.38 0.92
C ASN A 147 -24.71 0.22 -0.42
N LEU A 148 -23.74 -0.42 -1.10
CA LEU A 148 -23.36 -0.03 -2.44
C LEU A 148 -24.39 -0.52 -3.47
N THR A 149 -24.58 0.27 -4.52
CA THR A 149 -25.26 -0.24 -5.72
C THR A 149 -24.38 -1.28 -6.42
N ILE A 150 -24.97 -2.06 -7.33
CA ILE A 150 -24.22 -2.99 -8.18
C ILE A 150 -23.14 -2.24 -8.95
N ASP A 151 -23.47 -1.10 -9.57
CA ASP A 151 -22.52 -0.30 -10.34
C ASP A 151 -21.38 0.28 -9.49
N GLU A 152 -21.67 0.74 -8.27
CA GLU A 152 -20.64 1.26 -7.35
C GLU A 152 -19.68 0.17 -6.91
N SER A 153 -20.21 -1.00 -6.51
CA SER A 153 -19.38 -2.16 -6.14
C SER A 153 -18.60 -2.69 -7.34
N ALA A 154 -19.21 -2.75 -8.51
CA ALA A 154 -18.56 -3.23 -9.73
C ALA A 154 -17.50 -2.25 -10.23
N ALA A 155 -17.65 -0.94 -10.00
CA ALA A 155 -16.60 0.04 -10.29
C ALA A 155 -15.34 -0.22 -9.44
N ILE A 156 -15.52 -0.52 -8.16
CA ILE A 156 -14.42 -0.91 -7.26
C ILE A 156 -13.81 -2.24 -7.70
N ARG A 157 -14.64 -3.23 -8.06
CA ARG A 157 -14.14 -4.50 -8.60
C ARG A 157 -13.30 -4.28 -9.86
N LEU A 158 -13.82 -3.51 -10.82
CA LEU A 158 -13.15 -3.21 -12.09
C LEU A 158 -11.77 -2.59 -11.88
N TYR A 159 -11.65 -1.69 -10.90
CA TYR A 159 -10.39 -1.08 -10.53
C TYR A 159 -9.35 -2.14 -10.09
N THR A 160 -9.78 -3.20 -9.41
CA THR A 160 -8.89 -4.25 -8.90
C THR A 160 -8.61 -5.38 -9.89
N ILE A 161 -9.27 -5.42 -11.05
CA ILE A 161 -9.00 -6.48 -12.04
C ILE A 161 -7.67 -6.17 -12.75
N GLU A 162 -6.86 -7.20 -12.98
CA GLU A 162 -5.65 -7.08 -13.81
C GLU A 162 -5.94 -7.50 -15.25
N TRP A 163 -5.33 -6.81 -16.20
CA TRP A 163 -5.53 -7.08 -17.61
C TRP A 163 -4.53 -8.12 -18.08
N GLU A 164 -4.89 -8.86 -19.13
CA GLU A 164 -3.96 -9.75 -19.81
C GLU A 164 -2.82 -8.94 -20.46
N LYS A 165 -1.57 -9.34 -20.16
CA LYS A 165 -0.38 -8.74 -20.77
C LYS A 165 -0.44 -8.87 -22.30
N PRO A 166 0.09 -7.88 -23.04
CA PRO A 166 0.88 -6.73 -22.59
C PRO A 166 0.07 -5.47 -22.24
N HIS A 167 -1.26 -5.58 -22.11
CA HIS A 167 -2.12 -4.40 -21.98
C HIS A 167 -2.20 -3.90 -20.54
N ARG A 168 -2.19 -2.57 -20.35
CA ARG A 168 -2.37 -1.95 -19.04
C ARG A 168 -3.83 -2.04 -18.60
N SER A 169 -4.03 -2.40 -17.34
CA SER A 169 -5.34 -2.39 -16.68
C SER A 169 -5.87 -0.98 -16.46
N LEU A 170 -7.17 -0.86 -16.15
CA LEU A 170 -7.80 0.42 -15.81
C LEU A 170 -7.06 1.11 -14.64
N TYR A 171 -6.75 0.35 -13.58
CA TYR A 171 -5.99 0.83 -12.43
C TYR A 171 -4.63 1.40 -12.83
N SER A 172 -3.87 0.62 -13.61
CA SER A 172 -2.52 1.00 -14.02
C SER A 172 -2.54 2.29 -14.84
N MET A 173 -3.44 2.38 -15.83
CA MET A 173 -3.52 3.56 -16.67
C MET A 173 -4.04 4.79 -15.90
N LEU A 174 -5.12 4.64 -15.12
CA LEU A 174 -5.68 5.75 -14.34
C LEU A 174 -4.64 6.34 -13.38
N ASN A 175 -3.93 5.51 -12.63
CA ASN A 175 -2.96 5.99 -11.66
C ASN A 175 -1.72 6.60 -12.28
N TYR A 176 -1.31 6.10 -13.45
CA TYR A 176 -0.28 6.74 -14.26
C TYR A 176 -0.73 8.13 -14.71
N THR A 177 -1.92 8.24 -15.31
CA THR A 177 -2.46 9.53 -15.77
C THR A 177 -2.64 10.53 -14.63
N LEU A 178 -3.08 10.08 -13.44
CA LEU A 178 -3.16 10.93 -12.25
C LEU A 178 -1.80 11.41 -11.74
N LYS A 179 -0.73 10.67 -12.01
CA LYS A 179 0.62 10.96 -11.55
C LYS A 179 1.38 11.87 -12.52
N THR A 180 1.24 11.64 -13.82
CA THR A 180 2.11 12.25 -14.85
C THR A 180 1.36 13.09 -15.88
N GLY A 181 0.02 12.98 -15.92
CA GLY A 181 -0.82 13.64 -16.91
C GLY A 181 -1.27 15.03 -16.49
N THR A 182 -1.81 15.76 -17.46
CA THR A 182 -2.53 17.02 -17.27
C THR A 182 -3.99 16.77 -16.87
N GLN A 183 -4.71 17.83 -16.46
CA GLN A 183 -6.15 17.73 -16.17
C GLN A 183 -6.93 17.25 -17.40
N GLU A 184 -6.52 17.67 -18.61
CA GLU A 184 -7.10 17.24 -19.87
C GLU A 184 -6.91 15.74 -20.12
N ASP A 185 -5.76 15.18 -19.72
CA ASP A 185 -5.47 13.74 -19.84
C ASP A 185 -6.34 12.91 -18.88
N VAL A 186 -6.66 13.43 -17.69
CA VAL A 186 -7.52 12.76 -16.69
C VAL A 186 -9.00 12.91 -17.03
N ARG A 187 -9.40 13.95 -17.77
CA ARG A 187 -10.80 14.27 -18.08
C ARG A 187 -11.64 13.08 -18.62
N PRO A 188 -11.14 12.20 -19.52
CA PRO A 188 -11.88 11.02 -19.96
C PRO A 188 -12.32 10.09 -18.82
N TYR A 189 -11.58 10.09 -17.71
CA TYR A 189 -11.87 9.28 -16.53
C TYR A 189 -12.93 9.88 -15.62
N PHE A 190 -13.35 11.15 -15.80
CA PHE A 190 -14.20 11.83 -14.82
C PHE A 190 -15.52 11.11 -14.55
N LYS A 191 -16.17 10.56 -15.59
CA LYS A 191 -17.42 9.78 -15.42
C LYS A 191 -17.19 8.49 -14.62
N TYR A 192 -16.09 7.80 -14.87
CA TYR A 192 -15.70 6.63 -14.09
C TYR A 192 -15.34 7.02 -12.65
N LEU A 193 -14.53 8.06 -12.46
CA LEU A 193 -14.12 8.60 -11.16
C LEU A 193 -15.34 9.03 -10.32
N ARG A 194 -16.33 9.65 -10.96
CA ARG A 194 -17.60 10.03 -10.34
C ARG A 194 -18.28 8.81 -9.70
N LEU A 195 -18.44 7.72 -10.43
CA LEU A 195 -19.04 6.47 -9.92
C LEU A 195 -18.13 5.79 -8.88
N PHE A 196 -16.86 5.63 -9.20
CA PHE A 196 -15.89 4.91 -8.38
C PHE A 196 -15.69 5.57 -7.02
N ILE A 197 -15.44 6.89 -6.99
CA ILE A 197 -15.27 7.63 -5.74
C ILE A 197 -16.57 7.65 -4.94
N THR A 198 -17.75 7.72 -5.59
CA THR A 198 -19.06 7.61 -4.90
C THR A 198 -19.15 6.31 -4.10
N GLY A 199 -18.75 5.18 -4.70
CA GLY A 199 -18.68 3.89 -4.00
C GLY A 199 -17.70 3.92 -2.83
N LEU A 200 -16.47 4.39 -3.06
CA LEU A 200 -15.42 4.40 -2.04
C LEU A 200 -15.74 5.28 -0.82
N VAL A 201 -16.37 6.43 -1.00
CA VAL A 201 -16.68 7.34 0.12
C VAL A 201 -17.84 6.84 0.99
N LYS A 202 -18.70 5.95 0.45
CA LYS A 202 -19.74 5.26 1.22
C LYS A 202 -19.18 4.17 2.13
N LEU A 203 -18.03 3.60 1.77
CA LEU A 203 -17.34 2.63 2.62
C LEU A 203 -16.88 3.31 3.93
N PRO A 204 -17.01 2.62 5.08
CA PRO A 204 -16.55 3.16 6.35
C PRO A 204 -15.04 3.45 6.30
N CYS A 205 -14.64 4.57 6.93
CA CYS A 205 -13.22 4.82 7.19
C CYS A 205 -12.72 3.74 8.16
N LEU A 206 -11.57 3.13 7.86
CA LEU A 206 -10.87 2.37 8.87
C LEU A 206 -10.40 3.31 9.99
N PRO A 207 -10.36 2.84 11.25
CA PRO A 207 -9.66 3.55 12.33
C PRO A 207 -8.20 3.81 11.93
N PRO A 208 -7.54 4.85 12.48
CA PRO A 208 -6.14 5.11 12.16
C PRO A 208 -5.26 3.87 12.34
N LEU A 209 -4.47 3.55 11.32
CA LEU A 209 -3.60 2.37 11.29
C LEU A 209 -2.36 2.59 10.43
N THR A 210 -1.42 1.65 10.50
CA THR A 210 -0.29 1.58 9.56
C THR A 210 -0.62 0.61 8.43
N VAL A 211 -0.48 1.06 7.19
CA VAL A 211 -0.58 0.24 5.98
C VAL A 211 0.75 0.22 5.24
N TRP A 212 0.93 -0.80 4.41
CA TRP A 212 2.18 -1.07 3.72
C TRP A 212 1.99 -1.08 2.21
N ARG A 213 2.97 -0.55 1.48
CA ARG A 213 3.04 -0.63 0.02
C ARG A 213 4.46 -0.92 -0.44
N GLY A 214 4.62 -1.97 -1.24
CA GLY A 214 5.87 -2.28 -1.91
C GLY A 214 5.95 -1.65 -3.30
N VAL A 215 7.16 -1.26 -3.69
CA VAL A 215 7.51 -0.84 -5.06
C VAL A 215 8.88 -1.43 -5.42
N THR A 216 9.04 -1.93 -6.63
CA THR A 216 10.26 -2.56 -7.15
C THR A 216 11.28 -1.55 -7.72
N LYS A 217 11.42 -0.39 -7.06
CA LYS A 217 12.50 0.59 -7.34
C LYS A 217 12.92 1.34 -6.09
N ASN A 218 14.11 1.96 -6.14
CA ASN A 218 14.59 2.88 -5.12
C ASN A 218 13.96 4.26 -5.29
N LEU A 219 13.17 4.69 -4.30
CA LEU A 219 12.53 6.01 -4.26
C LEU A 219 13.10 6.92 -3.17
N SER A 220 14.15 6.50 -2.45
CA SER A 220 14.67 7.25 -1.29
C SER A 220 15.08 8.68 -1.61
N ALA A 221 15.60 8.93 -2.82
CA ALA A 221 15.99 10.26 -3.27
C ALA A 221 14.79 11.21 -3.47
N GLU A 222 13.63 10.68 -3.85
CA GLU A 222 12.40 11.45 -4.09
C GLU A 222 11.67 11.79 -2.78
N PHE A 223 11.98 11.10 -1.67
CA PHE A 223 11.31 11.25 -0.38
C PHE A 223 12.28 11.58 0.77
N PRO A 224 12.95 12.74 0.77
CA PRO A 224 13.75 13.15 1.91
C PRO A 224 12.88 13.44 3.15
N PRO A 225 13.33 13.15 4.38
CA PRO A 225 12.58 13.46 5.59
C PRO A 225 12.20 14.93 5.71
N GLY A 226 10.99 15.20 6.19
CA GLY A 226 10.41 16.54 6.29
C GLY A 226 9.66 17.00 5.03
N THR A 227 9.76 16.26 3.91
CA THR A 227 9.05 16.60 2.67
C THR A 227 7.54 16.41 2.83
N LEU A 228 6.79 17.41 2.36
CA LEU A 228 5.34 17.33 2.19
C LEU A 228 5.03 16.75 0.81
N VAL A 229 4.12 15.78 0.77
CA VAL A 229 3.76 15.04 -0.45
C VAL A 229 2.25 15.04 -0.61
N THR A 230 1.76 15.38 -1.80
CA THR A 230 0.37 15.13 -2.19
C THR A 230 0.33 13.91 -3.11
N TRP A 231 -0.27 12.84 -2.61
CA TRP A 231 -0.37 11.57 -3.31
C TRP A 231 -1.60 11.55 -4.22
N TRP A 232 -1.42 11.93 -5.49
CA TRP A 232 -2.54 12.09 -6.43
C TRP A 232 -3.12 10.79 -6.97
N SER A 233 -2.33 9.73 -7.09
CA SER A 233 -2.84 8.41 -7.49
C SER A 233 -3.65 7.77 -6.35
N PHE A 234 -4.59 6.90 -6.68
CA PHE A 234 -5.10 5.94 -5.72
C PHE A 234 -3.98 4.97 -5.34
N SER A 235 -3.83 4.69 -4.05
CA SER A 235 -2.77 3.81 -3.57
C SER A 235 -3.36 2.55 -2.94
N SER A 236 -3.19 1.43 -3.62
CA SER A 236 -3.46 0.11 -3.04
C SER A 236 -2.36 -0.23 -2.02
N CYS A 237 -2.78 -0.52 -0.80
CA CYS A 237 -1.94 -0.88 0.33
C CYS A 237 -2.50 -2.13 1.00
N THR A 238 -1.68 -2.77 1.83
CA THR A 238 -2.10 -3.93 2.61
C THR A 238 -1.80 -3.73 4.08
N THR A 239 -2.61 -4.33 4.95
CA THR A 239 -2.28 -4.48 6.37
C THR A 239 -1.37 -5.67 6.67
N SER A 240 -1.17 -6.55 5.68
CA SER A 240 -0.42 -7.78 5.82
C SER A 240 0.92 -7.72 5.10
N LEU A 241 2.02 -7.65 5.87
CA LEU A 241 3.38 -7.64 5.31
C LEU A 241 3.70 -8.92 4.52
N THR A 242 3.07 -10.06 4.82
CA THR A 242 3.33 -11.32 4.10
C THR A 242 2.90 -11.25 2.64
N VAL A 243 1.90 -10.41 2.31
CA VAL A 243 1.51 -10.16 0.91
C VAL A 243 2.68 -9.57 0.14
N LEU A 244 3.51 -8.72 0.76
CA LEU A 244 4.62 -8.02 0.12
C LEU A 244 5.85 -8.89 -0.15
N GLU A 245 5.96 -10.07 0.46
CA GLU A 245 7.05 -11.02 0.17
C GLU A 245 7.04 -11.52 -1.28
N ASN A 246 5.88 -11.42 -1.94
CA ASN A 246 5.76 -11.73 -3.36
C ASN A 246 6.61 -10.73 -4.18
N ASN A 247 7.44 -11.26 -5.09
CA ASN A 247 8.31 -10.52 -6.02
C ASN A 247 7.57 -9.49 -6.90
N MET A 248 6.26 -9.63 -6.95
CA MET A 248 5.32 -8.77 -7.60
C MET A 248 5.10 -7.40 -6.96
N TYR A 249 5.29 -7.30 -5.64
CA TYR A 249 5.08 -6.05 -4.92
C TYR A 249 6.40 -5.49 -4.43
N LEU A 250 7.01 -6.15 -3.45
CA LEU A 250 8.32 -5.77 -2.92
C LEU A 250 9.36 -6.83 -3.29
N GLY A 251 9.02 -8.10 -3.08
CA GLY A 251 9.96 -9.18 -3.30
C GLY A 251 11.14 -9.16 -2.34
N THR A 252 12.17 -9.93 -2.71
CA THR A 252 13.34 -10.16 -1.84
C THR A 252 14.66 -9.67 -2.44
N SER A 253 14.67 -9.17 -3.67
CA SER A 253 15.87 -8.81 -4.44
C SER A 253 15.63 -7.61 -5.36
N GLY A 254 16.70 -6.91 -5.74
CA GLY A 254 16.62 -5.72 -6.59
C GLY A 254 16.26 -4.47 -5.80
N ASP A 255 16.51 -3.30 -6.39
CA ASP A 255 16.14 -2.02 -5.77
C ASP A 255 14.64 -2.00 -5.48
N ARG A 256 14.29 -1.80 -4.21
CA ARG A 256 12.92 -1.90 -3.74
C ARG A 256 12.64 -0.97 -2.57
N THR A 257 11.47 -0.36 -2.61
CA THR A 257 11.01 0.59 -1.60
C THR A 257 9.77 0.03 -0.90
N LEU A 258 9.83 -0.06 0.43
CA LEU A 258 8.69 -0.33 1.29
C LEU A 258 8.21 0.98 1.92
N PHE A 259 7.00 1.40 1.57
CA PHE A 259 6.31 2.47 2.27
C PHE A 259 5.61 1.93 3.51
N SER A 260 5.92 2.52 4.67
CA SER A 260 5.16 2.42 5.90
C SER A 260 4.30 3.67 6.00
N VAL A 261 2.98 3.56 5.97
CA VAL A 261 2.09 4.73 5.92
C VAL A 261 1.15 4.73 7.12
N GLU A 262 1.29 5.71 8.02
CA GLU A 262 0.29 6.02 9.05
C GLU A 262 -0.91 6.72 8.38
N VAL A 263 -2.03 6.02 8.25
CA VAL A 263 -3.24 6.52 7.58
C VAL A 263 -4.37 6.76 8.56
N ILE A 264 -5.21 7.75 8.27
CA ILE A 264 -6.35 8.14 9.11
C ILE A 264 -7.70 7.87 8.45
N ASN A 265 -7.73 7.63 7.13
CA ASN A 265 -8.96 7.48 6.36
C ASN A 265 -8.87 6.41 5.25
N GLY A 266 -8.05 5.37 5.45
CA GLY A 266 -8.00 4.23 4.51
C GLY A 266 -9.38 3.57 4.35
N ARG A 267 -9.65 3.03 3.15
CA ARG A 267 -10.88 2.29 2.84
C ARG A 267 -10.54 0.83 2.60
N SER A 268 -11.10 -0.08 3.41
CA SER A 268 -11.01 -1.49 3.06
C SER A 268 -11.93 -1.77 1.88
N ILE A 269 -11.39 -2.35 0.81
CA ILE A 269 -12.16 -2.72 -0.39
C ILE A 269 -12.26 -4.23 -0.57
N ASN A 270 -11.83 -5.02 0.42
CA ASN A 270 -11.78 -6.48 0.35
C ASN A 270 -13.10 -7.10 -0.14
N ALA A 271 -14.24 -6.64 0.40
CA ALA A 271 -15.57 -7.16 0.03
C ALA A 271 -15.99 -6.84 -1.42
N HIS A 272 -15.33 -5.89 -2.07
CA HIS A 272 -15.64 -5.40 -3.42
C HIS A 272 -14.51 -5.68 -4.42
N SER A 273 -13.33 -6.10 -3.95
CA SER A 273 -12.17 -6.41 -4.78
C SER A 273 -12.35 -7.73 -5.54
N HIS A 274 -11.70 -7.84 -6.70
CA HIS A 274 -11.51 -9.09 -7.42
C HIS A 274 -10.61 -10.06 -6.64
N PHE A 275 -9.72 -9.53 -5.78
CA PHE A 275 -8.77 -10.31 -5.00
C PHE A 275 -9.04 -10.19 -3.49
N VAL A 276 -9.85 -11.11 -2.98
CA VAL A 276 -10.36 -11.11 -1.58
C VAL A 276 -9.27 -11.39 -0.54
N THR A 277 -8.10 -11.89 -0.94
CA THR A 277 -7.06 -12.38 0.00
C THR A 277 -6.00 -11.35 0.39
N GLU A 278 -6.06 -10.12 -0.14
CA GLU A 278 -4.96 -9.15 -0.03
C GLU A 278 -5.08 -8.19 1.16
N ASP A 279 -6.20 -8.25 1.89
CA ASP A 279 -6.56 -7.28 2.94
C ASP A 279 -6.34 -5.84 2.46
N GLU A 280 -6.86 -5.59 1.25
CA GLU A 280 -6.59 -4.38 0.50
C GLU A 280 -7.22 -3.16 1.18
N VAL A 281 -6.38 -2.18 1.48
CA VAL A 281 -6.74 -0.85 1.96
C VAL A 281 -6.37 0.16 0.88
N LEU A 282 -7.37 0.81 0.32
CA LEU A 282 -7.20 1.83 -0.70
C LEU A 282 -7.10 3.22 -0.05
N LEU A 283 -6.06 3.96 -0.43
CA LEU A 283 -5.95 5.40 -0.14
C LEU A 283 -6.47 6.19 -1.33
N LEU A 284 -7.24 7.24 -1.02
CA LEU A 284 -7.88 8.10 -2.02
C LEU A 284 -6.86 9.05 -2.66
N PRO A 285 -7.13 9.53 -3.90
CA PRO A 285 -6.30 10.52 -4.57
C PRO A 285 -6.27 11.84 -3.81
N GLY A 286 -5.18 12.59 -3.95
CA GLY A 286 -4.97 13.87 -3.27
C GLY A 286 -4.66 13.71 -1.77
N THR A 287 -4.17 12.54 -1.35
CA THR A 287 -3.84 12.30 0.06
C THR A 287 -2.56 13.06 0.45
N HIS A 288 -2.67 13.97 1.42
CA HIS A 288 -1.50 14.68 1.95
C HIS A 288 -0.74 13.84 2.97
N MET A 289 0.58 13.82 2.83
CA MET A 289 1.47 13.11 3.72
C MET A 289 2.73 13.93 3.99
N VAL A 290 3.42 13.59 5.08
CA VAL A 290 4.77 14.05 5.35
C VAL A 290 5.70 12.85 5.48
N VAL A 291 6.90 12.97 4.92
CA VAL A 291 7.97 12.00 5.14
C VAL A 291 8.51 12.17 6.54
N GLN A 292 8.24 11.22 7.42
CA GLN A 292 8.72 11.22 8.81
C GLN A 292 10.19 10.79 8.89
N SER A 293 10.54 9.72 8.19
CA SER A 293 11.88 9.14 8.24
C SER A 293 12.12 8.21 7.06
N GLN A 294 13.40 7.93 6.78
CA GLN A 294 13.81 6.89 5.84
C GLN A 294 14.95 6.06 6.43
N VAL A 295 15.05 4.80 6.04
CA VAL A 295 16.16 3.91 6.42
C VAL A 295 16.42 2.89 5.31
N SER A 296 17.67 2.49 5.13
CA SER A 296 18.04 1.35 4.27
C SER A 296 18.61 0.23 5.15
N PRO A 297 17.77 -0.70 5.64
CA PRO A 297 18.19 -1.70 6.62
C PRO A 297 18.94 -2.88 5.99
N ALA A 298 18.86 -3.05 4.67
CA ALA A 298 19.52 -4.09 3.91
C ALA A 298 19.89 -3.56 2.51
N PRO A 299 20.86 -4.18 1.81
CA PRO A 299 21.17 -3.81 0.43
C PRO A 299 19.92 -3.78 -0.44
N GLU A 300 19.80 -2.73 -1.25
CA GLU A 300 18.73 -2.52 -2.23
C GLU A 300 17.31 -2.35 -1.62
N LEU A 301 17.16 -2.44 -0.29
CA LEU A 301 15.91 -2.21 0.41
C LEU A 301 15.90 -0.83 1.06
N TYR A 302 14.89 -0.04 0.72
CA TYR A 302 14.65 1.29 1.27
C TYR A 302 13.29 1.29 1.95
N ILE A 303 13.22 1.76 3.19
CA ILE A 303 11.97 1.94 3.93
C ILE A 303 11.71 3.43 4.09
N ILE A 304 10.54 3.88 3.64
CA ILE A 304 10.10 5.26 3.76
C ILE A 304 8.88 5.28 4.68
N HIS A 305 8.96 6.07 5.74
CA HIS A 305 7.86 6.26 6.67
C HIS A 305 7.10 7.55 6.31
N LEU A 306 5.84 7.39 5.96
CA LEU A 306 4.90 8.45 5.65
C LEU A 306 3.86 8.56 6.76
N LYS A 307 3.48 9.79 7.07
CA LYS A 307 2.34 10.09 7.93
C LYS A 307 1.32 10.93 7.20
N GLN A 308 0.10 10.43 7.12
CA GLN A 308 -1.00 11.17 6.54
C GLN A 308 -1.33 12.40 7.40
N LEU A 309 -1.53 13.53 6.72
CA LEU A 309 -1.95 14.79 7.31
C LEU A 309 -3.45 14.98 7.10
N ILE A 310 -4.09 15.66 8.05
CA ILE A 310 -5.44 16.18 7.83
C ILE A 310 -5.26 17.43 6.95
N PRO A 311 -5.88 17.47 5.76
CA PRO A 311 -5.72 18.62 4.88
C PRO A 311 -6.46 19.83 5.45
N GLU A 312 -5.89 21.03 5.27
CA GLU A 312 -6.54 22.29 5.66
C GLU A 312 -7.69 22.66 4.71
N GLU A 313 -7.60 22.19 3.46
CA GLU A 313 -8.60 22.40 2.40
C GLU A 313 -9.08 21.05 1.84
N VAL A 314 -10.32 20.99 1.36
CA VAL A 314 -10.87 19.79 0.73
C VAL A 314 -10.33 19.68 -0.70
N LEU A 315 -9.38 18.78 -0.94
CA LEU A 315 -8.88 18.50 -2.30
C LEU A 315 -9.73 17.46 -3.05
N LEU A 316 -10.39 16.57 -2.34
CA LEU A 316 -11.28 15.58 -2.93
C LEU A 316 -12.70 15.90 -2.49
N GLU A 317 -13.42 16.63 -3.34
CA GLU A 317 -14.81 16.96 -3.06
C GLU A 317 -15.67 15.71 -3.20
N PRO A 318 -16.41 15.28 -2.17
CA PRO A 318 -17.24 14.10 -2.29
C PRO A 318 -18.33 14.34 -3.36
N PRO A 319 -18.71 13.30 -4.12
CA PRO A 319 -19.65 13.41 -5.23
C PRO A 319 -21.13 13.61 -4.80
N PHE A 320 -21.42 14.12 -3.62
CA PHE A 320 -22.79 14.41 -3.20
C PHE A 320 -22.86 15.68 -2.38
N GLU A 321 -23.88 16.48 -2.67
CA GLU A 321 -24.24 17.62 -1.83
C GLU A 321 -24.80 17.07 -0.51
N GLY A 322 -24.08 17.26 0.60
CA GLY A 322 -24.65 17.01 1.94
C GLY A 322 -23.78 16.30 2.98
N ILE A 323 -22.49 16.07 2.73
CA ILE A 323 -21.59 15.45 3.72
C ILE A 323 -20.46 16.41 4.17
N ALA A 324 -20.73 17.71 4.19
CA ALA A 324 -19.98 18.60 5.09
C ALA A 324 -20.11 18.15 6.56
N ASN A 325 -21.14 17.35 6.90
CA ASN A 325 -21.42 16.86 8.25
C ASN A 325 -20.85 15.47 8.61
N VAL A 326 -20.17 14.72 7.72
CA VAL A 326 -19.42 13.51 8.18
C VAL A 326 -18.07 13.92 8.81
N PHE A 327 -17.58 15.12 8.54
CA PHE A 327 -16.54 15.72 9.37
C PHE A 327 -16.98 15.87 10.83
N ASP A 328 -18.29 16.02 11.12
CA ASP A 328 -18.78 16.07 12.51
C ASP A 328 -18.68 14.72 13.25
N TYR A 329 -18.67 13.59 12.53
CA TYR A 329 -18.41 12.29 13.15
C TYR A 329 -16.95 12.16 13.62
N LEU A 330 -16.01 12.82 12.93
CA LEU A 330 -14.62 12.98 13.39
C LEU A 330 -14.51 13.99 14.56
N PHE A 331 -15.42 14.97 14.68
CA PHE A 331 -15.47 15.87 15.84
C PHE A 331 -16.06 15.23 17.10
N TYR A 332 -16.93 14.22 16.99
CA TYR A 332 -17.50 13.56 18.17
C TYR A 332 -16.43 12.83 19.00
N ILE A 333 -15.36 12.34 18.37
CA ILE A 333 -14.24 11.68 19.07
C ILE A 333 -13.33 12.70 19.76
N LYS A 334 -13.19 13.93 19.23
CA LYS A 334 -12.37 14.98 19.86
C LYS A 334 -12.92 15.47 21.20
N LYS A 335 -14.20 15.22 21.53
CA LYS A 335 -14.79 15.63 22.81
C LYS A 335 -14.58 14.62 23.96
N TYR A 336 -14.14 13.40 23.68
CA TYR A 336 -14.01 12.34 24.69
C TYR A 336 -12.57 11.95 25.06
N PHE A 337 -11.55 12.60 24.49
CA PHE A 337 -10.14 12.34 24.82
C PHE A 337 -9.41 13.49 25.53
N TYR A 338 -10.15 14.45 26.09
CA TYR A 338 -9.63 15.37 27.10
C TYR A 338 -10.42 15.21 28.41
N VAL A 339 -10.01 14.24 29.23
CA VAL A 339 -10.15 14.25 30.70
C VAL A 339 -8.89 13.66 31.30
#